data_AF-A0A8B3RM12-F1
#
_entry.id   AF-A0A8B3RM12-F1
#
_cell.length_a   1.000
_cell.length_b   1.000
_cell.length_c   1.000
_cell.angle_alpha   90.00
_cell.angle_beta   90.00
_cell.angle_gamma   90.00
#
_symmetry.space_group_name_H-M   'P 1'
#
loop_
_entity.id
_entity.type
_entity.pdbx_description
1 polymer ?
#
loop_
_entity_poly.entity_id
_entity_poly.type
_entity_poly.pdbx_seq_one_letter_code
_entity_poly.pdbx_strand_id
1 'polypeptide(L)'
;MTEGVQDEEIEENAGEPIPEVKRPDAFILVNHKEQENVYNQIATKLGLQKKDNQVVMRPSQFITRFSRHAEGAVERVIGANGKKHYIPEGKADIVLVDEAHLLHTQGNQAYSGSNMLADILRRAKVVVAIFDPGQILESRQRWSDEDMVRFFPKYAPSTEHRRLDVKFVEGEMSGLPIRYGRIQLHHQFRIAANDSTVHWLEQLTQHGIIGPFAKDEGKQNPRARERGEPKWVYEPYDLQVFDSPATLMRAIRDKAGLQEDSNRNKGLSRVLATYDCAYKGDGKNPDTQDFGGQWGVEMHREHGEWLMGASANHDRGMNANDDDYFFHPWNYQLADTEEEKAVERVSDLAWAEKPHTIDEIGSTFTIQGFDLNYAGVILGPSVTFNPKTQQVEFHPEASKSKKAIEKRGGKRSYAMENLQNEFNVLMTRGVHGLYIFAFDPALRAELKRQCKKGDCRY
;
A
#
# COMPACT_ATOMS: atom_id res chain seq x y z
N MET A 1 25.55 0.23 10.52
CA MET A 1 26.13 1.58 10.69
C MET A 1 25.14 2.55 10.10
N THR A 2 24.41 3.25 10.95
CA THR A 2 23.59 4.41 10.59
C THR A 2 23.80 5.37 11.75
N GLU A 3 24.85 6.17 11.65
CA GLU A 3 24.72 7.53 12.18
C GLU A 3 23.53 8.09 11.43
N GLY A 4 22.44 8.35 12.16
CA GLY A 4 21.36 9.14 11.61
C GLY A 4 22.02 10.43 11.15
N VAL A 5 21.90 10.74 9.86
CA VAL A 5 22.07 12.10 9.39
C VAL A 5 21.16 12.91 10.29
N GLN A 6 21.75 13.66 11.22
CA GLN A 6 21.00 14.48 12.13
C GLN A 6 20.17 15.43 11.28
N ASP A 7 18.92 15.72 11.65
CA ASP A 7 18.13 16.76 10.96
C ASP A 7 18.92 18.09 10.87
N GLU A 8 19.87 18.30 11.79
CA GLU A 8 20.86 19.38 11.80
C GLU A 8 21.82 19.40 10.60
N GLU A 9 22.26 18.25 10.05
CA GLU A 9 23.19 18.20 8.89
C GLU A 9 22.51 18.54 7.55
N ILE A 10 21.18 18.36 7.47
CA ILE A 10 20.40 18.74 6.27
C ILE A 10 20.17 20.26 6.26
N GLU A 11 19.95 20.87 7.42
CA GLU A 11 19.80 22.33 7.53
C GLU A 11 21.14 23.08 7.36
N GLU A 12 22.26 22.52 7.81
CA GLU A 12 23.59 23.16 7.64
C GLU A 12 24.01 23.32 6.17
N ASN A 13 23.48 22.50 5.26
CA ASN A 13 23.72 22.60 3.81
C ASN A 13 22.59 23.30 3.04
N ALA A 14 21.53 23.76 3.71
CA ALA A 14 20.47 24.53 3.08
C ALA A 14 21.00 25.94 2.79
N GLY A 15 21.29 26.23 1.51
CA GLY A 15 21.57 27.60 1.07
C GLY A 15 20.39 28.55 1.36
N GLU A 16 20.60 29.85 1.18
CA GLU A 16 19.53 30.83 1.41
C GLU A 16 18.22 30.44 0.71
N PRO A 17 17.06 30.61 1.38
CA PRO A 17 15.77 30.25 0.80
C PRO A 17 15.56 30.91 -0.56
N ILE A 18 15.19 30.13 -1.58
CA ILE A 18 14.92 30.68 -2.91
C ILE A 18 13.74 31.67 -2.79
N PRO A 19 13.92 32.93 -3.23
CA PRO A 19 12.85 33.93 -3.23
C PRO A 19 11.61 33.42 -3.98
N GLU A 20 10.41 33.73 -3.50
CA GLU A 20 9.15 33.18 -4.01
C GLU A 20 8.99 33.33 -5.54
N VAL A 21 9.39 34.48 -6.09
CA VAL A 21 9.35 34.79 -7.54
C VAL A 21 10.30 33.92 -8.37
N LYS A 22 11.31 33.30 -7.75
CA LYS A 22 12.31 32.44 -8.39
C LYS A 22 12.11 30.96 -8.08
N ARG A 23 11.10 30.59 -7.28
CA ARG A 23 10.85 29.19 -6.95
C ARG A 23 10.38 28.45 -8.19
N PRO A 24 10.91 27.25 -8.47
CA PRO A 24 10.42 26.45 -9.59
C PRO A 24 8.98 26.02 -9.33
N ASP A 25 8.20 25.91 -10.40
CA ASP A 25 6.86 25.34 -10.37
C ASP A 25 6.97 23.83 -10.12
N ALA A 26 6.87 23.44 -8.84
CA ALA A 26 7.02 22.07 -8.37
C ALA A 26 5.69 21.49 -7.89
N PHE A 27 5.40 20.24 -8.28
CA PHE A 27 4.17 19.54 -7.91
C PHE A 27 4.44 18.12 -7.42
N ILE A 28 3.61 17.64 -6.50
CA ILE A 28 3.58 16.24 -6.06
C ILE A 28 2.27 15.63 -6.56
N LEU A 29 2.39 14.54 -7.31
CA LEU A 29 1.26 13.79 -7.83
C LEU A 29 1.10 12.50 -7.06
N VAL A 30 -0.10 12.30 -6.52
CA VAL A 30 -0.46 11.13 -5.74
C VAL A 30 -1.77 10.58 -6.28
N ASN A 31 -1.80 9.30 -6.65
CA ASN A 31 -2.97 8.71 -7.30
C ASN A 31 -3.98 8.12 -6.30
N HIS A 32 -3.53 7.76 -5.10
CA HIS A 32 -4.38 7.20 -4.05
C HIS A 32 -5.07 8.32 -3.26
N LYS A 33 -6.37 8.18 -3.00
CA LYS A 33 -7.19 9.22 -2.37
C LYS A 33 -6.80 9.49 -0.91
N GLU A 34 -6.50 8.45 -0.15
CA GLU A 34 -6.14 8.60 1.26
C GLU A 34 -4.79 9.32 1.37
N GLN A 35 -3.83 8.96 0.51
CA GLN A 35 -2.54 9.64 0.47
C GLN A 35 -2.67 11.10 0.00
N GLU A 36 -3.51 11.38 -1.01
CA GLU A 36 -3.79 12.74 -1.47
C GLU A 36 -4.24 13.63 -0.29
N ASN A 37 -5.15 13.15 0.56
CA ASN A 37 -5.61 13.89 1.73
C ASN A 37 -4.44 14.20 2.69
N VAL A 38 -3.67 13.18 3.05
CA VAL A 38 -2.55 13.33 4.00
C VAL A 38 -1.47 14.27 3.46
N TYR A 39 -1.09 14.12 2.20
CA TYR A 39 -0.10 14.99 1.57
C TYR A 39 -0.59 16.44 1.47
N ASN A 40 -1.87 16.67 1.16
CA ASN A 40 -2.45 18.01 1.16
C ASN A 40 -2.42 18.65 2.56
N GLN A 41 -2.70 17.88 3.61
CA GLN A 41 -2.58 18.36 4.99
C GLN A 41 -1.13 18.71 5.35
N ILE A 42 -0.18 17.84 5.01
CA ILE A 42 1.26 18.07 5.24
C ILE A 42 1.71 19.33 4.50
N ALA A 43 1.39 19.45 3.21
CA ALA A 43 1.76 20.61 2.39
C ALA A 43 1.18 21.92 2.94
N THR A 44 -0.06 21.90 3.44
CA THR A 44 -0.68 23.06 4.09
C THR A 44 0.02 23.41 5.42
N LYS A 45 0.31 22.41 6.26
CA LYS A 45 1.03 22.60 7.53
C LYS A 45 2.44 23.14 7.33
N LEU A 46 3.13 22.70 6.28
CA LEU A 46 4.46 23.19 5.87
C LEU A 46 4.41 24.55 5.14
N GLY A 47 3.22 25.13 4.93
CA GLY A 47 3.07 26.41 4.23
C GLY A 47 3.38 26.36 2.74
N LEU A 48 3.41 25.17 2.12
CA LEU A 48 3.64 24.98 0.69
C LEU A 48 2.41 25.31 -0.15
N GLN A 49 1.21 25.25 0.44
CA GLN A 49 -0.05 25.60 -0.20
C GLN A 49 -1.05 26.20 0.78
N LYS A 50 -2.03 26.95 0.27
CA LYS A 50 -3.12 27.55 1.05
C LYS A 50 -4.44 26.78 0.94
N LYS A 51 -4.60 26.03 -0.14
CA LYS A 51 -5.78 25.20 -0.43
C LYS A 51 -5.29 23.88 -1.00
N ASP A 52 -6.09 22.85 -0.80
CA ASP A 52 -5.84 21.55 -1.41
C ASP A 52 -5.76 21.66 -2.93
N ASN A 53 -5.02 20.74 -3.54
CA ASN A 53 -4.87 20.63 -4.99
C ASN A 53 -4.11 21.79 -5.64
N GLN A 54 -3.31 22.54 -4.86
CA GLN A 54 -2.44 23.59 -5.38
C GLN A 54 -1.07 23.04 -5.79
N VAL A 55 -0.39 22.33 -4.87
CA VAL A 55 0.94 21.71 -5.06
C VAL A 55 0.85 20.19 -5.09
N VAL A 56 0.05 19.62 -4.18
CA VAL A 56 -0.26 18.19 -4.12
C VAL A 56 -1.58 17.95 -4.83
N MET A 57 -1.64 17.09 -5.86
CA MET A 57 -2.89 16.82 -6.58
C MET A 57 -2.89 15.45 -7.27
N ARG A 58 -4.05 15.02 -7.79
CA ARG A 58 -4.10 13.80 -8.62
C ARG A 58 -3.43 13.98 -9.98
N PRO A 59 -2.88 12.90 -10.56
CA PRO A 59 -2.38 12.90 -11.94
C PRO A 59 -3.39 13.44 -12.97
N SER A 60 -4.67 13.07 -12.87
CA SER A 60 -5.72 13.53 -13.80
C SER A 60 -6.01 15.03 -13.69
N GLN A 61 -5.95 15.59 -12.48
CA GLN A 61 -6.11 17.03 -12.22
C GLN A 61 -4.92 17.79 -12.80
N PHE A 62 -3.70 17.33 -12.56
CA PHE A 62 -2.49 17.92 -13.14
C PHE A 62 -2.53 17.92 -14.68
N ILE A 63 -2.86 16.77 -15.28
CA ILE A 63 -2.99 16.65 -16.74
C ILE A 63 -4.02 17.66 -17.25
N THR A 64 -5.21 17.72 -16.63
CA THR A 64 -6.27 18.66 -17.03
C THR A 64 -5.85 20.12 -16.89
N ARG A 65 -5.17 20.47 -15.80
CA ARG A 65 -4.69 21.83 -15.51
C ARG A 65 -3.67 22.33 -16.53
N PHE A 66 -2.77 21.45 -16.97
CA PHE A 66 -1.73 21.77 -17.96
C PHE A 66 -2.09 21.26 -19.36
N SER A 67 -3.38 21.31 -19.71
CA SER A 67 -3.87 20.97 -21.04
C SER A 67 -4.68 22.12 -21.61
N ARG A 68 -4.72 22.20 -22.95
CA ARG A 68 -5.54 23.18 -23.63
C ARG A 68 -7.03 22.92 -23.40
N HIS A 69 -7.77 23.99 -23.17
CA HIS A 69 -9.22 23.98 -23.07
C HIS A 69 -9.83 24.73 -24.26
N ALA A 70 -10.86 24.15 -24.87
CA ALA A 70 -11.70 24.81 -25.86
C ALA A 70 -13.16 24.47 -25.60
N GLU A 71 -14.04 25.47 -25.73
CA GLU A 71 -15.48 25.30 -25.53
C GLU A 71 -15.85 24.65 -24.17
N GLY A 72 -15.06 24.91 -23.12
CA GLY A 72 -15.29 24.36 -21.78
C GLY A 72 -14.89 22.89 -21.60
N ALA A 73 -14.20 22.29 -22.57
CA ALA A 73 -13.70 20.93 -22.50
C ALA A 73 -12.18 20.86 -22.76
N VAL A 74 -11.54 19.84 -22.18
CA VAL A 74 -10.11 19.59 -22.43
C VAL A 74 -9.91 18.99 -23.82
N GLU A 75 -9.09 19.64 -24.63
CA GLU A 75 -8.78 19.19 -25.99
C GLU A 75 -7.89 17.95 -25.98
N ARG A 76 -8.16 17.05 -26.92
CA ARG A 76 -7.49 15.75 -27.06
C ARG A 76 -7.26 15.46 -28.53
N VAL A 77 -6.16 14.78 -28.83
CA VAL A 77 -5.80 14.37 -30.18
C VAL A 77 -5.42 12.89 -30.21
N ILE A 78 -5.56 12.28 -31.37
CA ILE A 78 -4.97 10.97 -31.67
C ILE A 78 -3.63 11.24 -32.33
N GLY A 79 -2.54 10.82 -31.70
CA GLY A 79 -1.20 10.98 -32.24
C GLY A 79 -0.98 10.08 -33.46
N ALA A 80 0.13 10.30 -34.17
CA ALA A 80 0.52 9.48 -35.33
C ALA A 80 0.68 7.98 -35.01
N ASN A 81 0.92 7.65 -33.74
CA ASN A 81 1.00 6.28 -33.23
C ASN A 81 -0.38 5.67 -32.88
N GLY A 82 -1.48 6.34 -33.22
CA GLY A 82 -2.85 5.92 -32.88
C GLY A 82 -3.22 6.10 -31.41
N LYS A 83 -2.33 6.65 -30.56
CA LYS A 83 -2.59 6.83 -29.12
C LYS A 83 -3.24 8.19 -28.86
N LYS A 84 -4.33 8.16 -28.09
CA LYS A 84 -5.03 9.37 -27.63
C LYS A 84 -4.27 10.01 -26.48
N HIS A 85 -4.05 11.32 -26.57
CA HIS A 85 -3.44 12.10 -25.50
C HIS A 85 -4.06 13.51 -25.44
N TYR A 86 -3.86 14.17 -24.31
CA TYR A 86 -4.34 15.54 -24.10
C TYR A 86 -3.36 16.52 -24.75
N ILE A 87 -3.86 17.61 -25.34
CA ILE A 87 -2.97 18.64 -25.90
C ILE A 87 -2.35 19.45 -24.76
N PRO A 88 -1.02 19.45 -24.58
CA PRO A 88 -0.39 20.17 -23.47
C PRO A 88 -0.49 21.68 -23.66
N GLU A 89 -0.75 22.38 -22.57
CA GLU A 89 -0.72 23.85 -22.48
C GLU A 89 -0.10 24.24 -21.13
N GLY A 90 1.03 24.93 -21.17
CA GLY A 90 1.87 25.15 -20.01
C GLY A 90 2.83 23.99 -19.72
N LYS A 91 3.81 24.25 -18.84
CA LYS A 91 4.82 23.27 -18.45
C LYS A 91 5.35 23.56 -17.05
N ALA A 92 5.17 22.62 -16.14
CA ALA A 92 5.77 22.65 -14.80
C ALA A 92 7.29 22.46 -14.89
N ASP A 93 8.02 22.98 -13.90
CA ASP A 93 9.46 22.77 -13.81
C ASP A 93 9.78 21.35 -13.34
N ILE A 94 9.18 20.93 -12.24
CA ILE A 94 9.45 19.63 -11.61
C ILE A 94 8.15 18.99 -11.17
N VAL A 95 8.01 17.70 -11.46
CA VAL A 95 6.89 16.89 -10.98
C VAL A 95 7.43 15.65 -10.29
N LEU A 96 7.10 15.50 -9.01
CA LEU A 96 7.30 14.27 -8.26
C LEU A 96 6.03 13.42 -8.37
N VAL A 97 6.14 12.19 -8.84
CA VAL A 97 5.03 11.23 -8.86
C VAL A 97 5.32 10.17 -7.81
N ASP A 98 4.56 10.20 -6.73
CA ASP A 98 4.58 9.13 -5.75
C ASP A 98 3.67 7.99 -6.19
N GLU A 99 4.06 6.76 -5.87
CA GLU A 99 3.39 5.53 -6.29
C GLU A 99 3.03 5.52 -7.79
N ALA A 100 3.99 5.87 -8.65
CA ALA A 100 3.83 5.96 -10.10
C ALA A 100 3.38 4.62 -10.74
N HIS A 101 3.54 3.51 -10.02
CA HIS A 101 3.00 2.21 -10.39
C HIS A 101 1.46 2.17 -10.41
N LEU A 102 0.78 3.11 -9.75
CA LEU A 102 -0.67 3.27 -9.80
C LEU A 102 -1.16 4.03 -11.04
N LEU A 103 -0.26 4.68 -11.80
CA LEU A 103 -0.63 5.44 -12.99
C LEU A 103 -1.27 4.56 -14.06
N HIS A 104 -2.34 5.05 -14.67
CA HIS A 104 -3.02 4.30 -15.72
C HIS A 104 -2.22 4.24 -17.01
N THR A 105 -2.07 3.03 -17.53
CA THR A 105 -1.44 2.75 -18.84
C THR A 105 -2.45 2.60 -19.97
N GLN A 106 -3.73 2.86 -19.67
CA GLN A 106 -4.88 2.78 -20.57
C GLN A 106 -5.93 3.80 -20.13
N GLY A 107 -6.83 4.18 -21.04
CA GLY A 107 -7.94 5.07 -20.72
C GLY A 107 -9.00 4.38 -19.86
N ASN A 108 -9.69 5.16 -19.02
CA ASN A 108 -10.87 4.79 -18.25
C ASN A 108 -11.87 5.96 -18.19
N GLN A 109 -12.91 5.84 -17.35
CA GLN A 109 -13.93 6.89 -17.21
C GLN A 109 -13.36 8.22 -16.68
N ALA A 110 -12.35 8.19 -15.79
CA ALA A 110 -11.74 9.37 -15.19
C ALA A 110 -10.56 9.94 -16.01
N TYR A 111 -9.99 9.16 -16.92
CA TYR A 111 -8.84 9.54 -17.75
C TYR A 111 -8.98 8.97 -19.15
N SER A 112 -9.11 9.85 -20.14
CA SER A 112 -9.40 9.43 -21.52
C SER A 112 -8.16 9.32 -22.42
N GLY A 113 -6.96 9.51 -21.86
CA GLY A 113 -5.70 9.34 -22.58
C GLY A 113 -5.23 7.89 -22.58
N SER A 114 -4.08 7.64 -23.22
CA SER A 114 -3.56 6.28 -23.40
C SER A 114 -2.42 5.91 -22.45
N ASN A 115 -1.78 6.87 -21.77
CA ASN A 115 -0.72 6.62 -20.81
C ASN A 115 -0.50 7.88 -19.94
N MET A 116 -0.84 7.81 -18.65
CA MET A 116 -0.77 8.96 -17.75
C MET A 116 0.65 9.48 -17.58
N LEU A 117 1.66 8.62 -17.43
CA LEU A 117 3.04 9.06 -17.27
C LEU A 117 3.54 9.83 -18.49
N ALA A 118 3.20 9.35 -19.70
CA ALA A 118 3.53 10.05 -20.93
C ALA A 118 2.79 11.40 -21.05
N ASP A 119 1.56 11.52 -20.53
CA ASP A 119 0.86 12.80 -20.47
C ASP A 119 1.49 13.77 -19.45
N ILE A 120 1.99 13.26 -18.31
CA ILE A 120 2.73 14.07 -17.33
C ILE A 120 4.06 14.54 -17.92
N LEU A 121 4.82 13.66 -18.59
CA LEU A 121 6.09 13.99 -19.24
C LEU A 121 5.96 15.08 -20.30
N ARG A 122 4.82 15.16 -21.01
CA ARG A 122 4.55 16.26 -21.96
C ARG A 122 4.38 17.63 -21.28
N ARG A 123 4.11 17.66 -19.97
CA ARG A 123 3.71 18.83 -19.17
C ARG A 123 4.71 19.22 -18.08
N ALA A 124 5.86 18.55 -18.02
CA ALA A 124 6.90 18.82 -17.03
C ALA A 124 8.27 18.88 -17.70
N LYS A 125 9.20 19.70 -17.18
CA LYS A 125 10.60 19.69 -17.63
C LYS A 125 11.34 18.50 -17.03
N VAL A 126 11.11 18.21 -15.75
CA VAL A 126 11.65 17.05 -15.04
C VAL A 126 10.53 16.29 -14.36
N VAL A 127 10.53 14.97 -14.48
CA VAL A 127 9.63 14.07 -13.75
C VAL A 127 10.49 13.10 -12.93
N VAL A 128 10.25 13.07 -11.63
CA VAL A 128 10.78 12.05 -10.72
C VAL A 128 9.63 11.11 -10.40
N ALA A 129 9.75 9.83 -10.74
CA ALA A 129 8.70 8.84 -10.54
C ALA A 129 9.17 7.74 -9.60
N ILE A 130 8.51 7.60 -8.44
CA ILE A 130 8.72 6.48 -7.53
C ILE A 130 7.89 5.31 -8.04
N PHE A 131 8.54 4.19 -8.33
CA PHE A 131 7.86 3.05 -8.94
C PHE A 131 8.31 1.74 -8.28
N ASP A 132 7.34 0.93 -7.91
CA ASP A 132 7.55 -0.40 -7.32
C ASP A 132 6.80 -1.46 -8.14
N PRO A 133 7.50 -2.30 -8.92
CA PRO A 133 6.87 -3.39 -9.66
C PRO A 133 6.11 -4.40 -8.79
N GLY A 134 6.53 -4.54 -7.52
CA GLY A 134 5.91 -5.43 -6.53
C GLY A 134 4.63 -4.88 -5.91
N GLN A 135 4.19 -3.69 -6.31
CA GLN A 135 2.93 -3.07 -5.87
C GLN A 135 1.95 -2.82 -7.04
N ILE A 136 2.22 -3.39 -8.22
CA ILE A 136 1.24 -3.41 -9.32
C ILE A 136 0.14 -4.42 -8.98
N LEU A 137 -1.07 -3.95 -8.69
CA LEU A 137 -2.18 -4.80 -8.23
C LEU A 137 -3.21 -5.08 -9.33
N GLU A 138 -3.19 -4.33 -10.42
CA GLU A 138 -4.21 -4.43 -11.47
C GLU A 138 -3.59 -4.47 -12.87
N SER A 139 -4.20 -5.24 -13.77
CA SER A 139 -3.76 -5.37 -15.17
C SER A 139 -3.65 -4.03 -15.93
N ARG A 140 -4.41 -3.00 -15.52
CA ARG A 140 -4.43 -1.66 -16.15
C ARG A 140 -3.27 -0.76 -15.70
N GLN A 141 -2.68 -1.06 -14.56
CA GLN A 141 -1.48 -0.39 -14.02
C GLN A 141 -0.20 -0.94 -14.68
N ARG A 142 -0.27 -2.14 -15.27
CA ARG A 142 0.88 -2.81 -15.87
C ARG A 142 1.44 -2.04 -17.06
N TRP A 143 2.72 -1.68 -17.00
CA TRP A 143 3.44 -1.11 -18.15
C TRP A 143 3.61 -2.16 -19.27
N SER A 144 4.07 -1.75 -20.45
CA SER A 144 4.39 -2.73 -21.49
C SER A 144 5.57 -3.62 -21.05
N ASP A 145 5.68 -4.85 -21.54
CA ASP A 145 6.83 -5.71 -21.18
C ASP A 145 8.15 -5.05 -21.60
N GLU A 146 8.15 -4.33 -22.73
CA GLU A 146 9.29 -3.54 -23.21
C GLU A 146 9.68 -2.44 -22.22
N ASP A 147 8.71 -1.68 -21.72
CA ASP A 147 8.95 -0.64 -20.71
C ASP A 147 9.41 -1.27 -19.39
N MET A 148 8.78 -2.37 -18.95
CA MET A 148 9.19 -3.09 -17.75
C MET A 148 10.65 -3.55 -17.84
N VAL A 149 11.06 -4.15 -18.96
CA VAL A 149 12.45 -4.59 -19.17
C VAL A 149 13.40 -3.39 -19.26
N ARG A 150 12.96 -2.31 -19.92
CA ARG A 150 13.76 -1.10 -20.10
C ARG A 150 14.05 -0.41 -18.76
N PHE A 151 13.02 -0.21 -17.94
CA PHE A 151 13.13 0.51 -16.68
C PHE A 151 13.62 -0.40 -15.54
N PHE A 152 13.22 -1.67 -15.53
CA PHE A 152 13.51 -2.66 -14.48
C PHE A 152 14.15 -3.94 -15.06
N PRO A 153 15.38 -3.87 -15.60
CA PRO A 153 16.07 -5.02 -16.14
C PRO A 153 16.39 -6.01 -15.01
N LYS A 154 16.16 -7.30 -15.27
CA LYS A 154 16.41 -8.37 -14.29
C LYS A 154 17.88 -8.52 -13.89
N TYR A 155 18.80 -7.99 -14.70
CA TYR A 155 20.23 -8.01 -14.46
C TYR A 155 20.75 -6.57 -14.42
N ALA A 156 21.01 -6.06 -13.24
CA ALA A 156 21.87 -4.89 -13.08
C ALA A 156 23.34 -5.38 -13.15
N PRO A 157 24.22 -4.76 -13.95
CA PRO A 157 25.64 -5.03 -13.84
C PRO A 157 26.08 -4.77 -12.40
N SER A 158 26.87 -5.68 -11.84
CA SER A 158 27.38 -5.67 -10.47
C SER A 158 27.79 -4.26 -10.03
N THR A 159 27.13 -3.77 -9.00
CA THR A 159 27.41 -2.50 -8.30
C THR A 159 28.70 -2.62 -7.49
N GLU A 160 29.81 -2.92 -8.15
CA GLU A 160 31.07 -2.35 -7.71
C GLU A 160 31.05 -0.87 -8.12
N HIS A 161 31.42 0.02 -7.20
CA HIS A 161 31.56 1.48 -7.29
C HIS A 161 30.48 2.30 -6.56
N ARG A 162 30.90 2.78 -5.37
CA ARG A 162 30.25 3.69 -4.41
C ARG A 162 29.98 5.13 -4.93
N ARG A 163 29.69 5.32 -6.21
CA ARG A 163 29.20 6.60 -6.75
C ARG A 163 27.93 6.35 -7.54
N LEU A 164 26.82 6.91 -7.06
CA LEU A 164 25.52 6.96 -7.75
C LEU A 164 25.62 7.91 -8.96
N ASP A 165 26.47 7.61 -9.93
CA ASP A 165 26.51 8.36 -11.19
C ASP A 165 25.30 7.94 -12.03
N VAL A 166 24.20 8.69 -11.91
CA VAL A 166 22.98 8.45 -12.68
C VAL A 166 23.26 8.71 -14.16
N LYS A 167 23.39 7.62 -14.94
CA LYS A 167 23.55 7.71 -16.39
C LYS A 167 22.19 7.91 -17.05
N PHE A 168 22.04 9.06 -17.71
CA PHE A 168 20.87 9.34 -18.55
C PHE A 168 21.04 8.73 -19.93
N VAL A 169 19.99 8.07 -20.42
CA VAL A 169 19.91 7.48 -21.75
C VAL A 169 18.70 8.01 -22.50
N GLU A 170 18.81 8.08 -23.83
CA GLU A 170 17.68 8.42 -24.70
C GLU A 170 16.74 7.22 -24.86
N GLY A 171 15.45 7.49 -25.02
CA GLY A 171 14.41 6.49 -25.18
C GLY A 171 13.11 7.10 -25.67
N GLU A 172 12.03 6.33 -25.56
CA GLU A 172 10.72 6.70 -26.10
C GLU A 172 9.59 6.15 -25.21
N MET A 173 8.60 6.96 -24.83
CA MET A 173 7.40 6.48 -24.16
C MET A 173 6.11 6.98 -24.83
N SER A 174 5.36 6.06 -25.46
CA SER A 174 4.07 6.37 -26.11
C SER A 174 4.12 7.48 -27.18
N GLY A 175 5.02 7.33 -28.14
CA GLY A 175 5.38 8.29 -29.19
C GLY A 175 6.15 9.53 -28.70
N LEU A 176 6.65 9.56 -27.47
CA LEU A 176 7.34 10.71 -26.89
C LEU A 176 8.83 10.40 -26.70
N PRO A 177 9.75 11.10 -27.37
CA PRO A 177 11.16 11.01 -27.06
C PRO A 177 11.41 11.45 -25.62
N ILE A 178 12.14 10.64 -24.85
CA ILE A 178 12.46 10.92 -23.45
C ILE A 178 13.95 10.70 -23.20
N ARG A 179 14.49 11.46 -22.25
CA ARG A 179 15.80 11.21 -21.65
C ARG A 179 15.58 10.79 -20.20
N TYR A 180 16.03 9.60 -19.81
CA TYR A 180 15.73 9.05 -18.49
C TYR A 180 16.98 8.50 -17.80
N GLY A 181 17.02 8.63 -16.48
CA GLY A 181 17.99 8.01 -15.59
C GLY A 181 17.26 7.12 -14.58
N ARG A 182 17.98 6.24 -13.90
CA ARG A 182 17.40 5.30 -12.92
C ARG A 182 18.23 5.28 -11.66
N ILE A 183 17.54 5.24 -10.53
CA ILE A 183 18.10 5.01 -9.21
C ILE A 183 17.32 3.83 -8.64
N GLN A 184 18.03 2.75 -8.30
CA GLN A 184 17.43 1.60 -7.65
C GLN A 184 17.73 1.64 -6.16
N LEU A 185 16.66 1.63 -5.35
CA LEU A 185 16.76 1.52 -3.91
C LEU A 185 16.67 0.05 -3.52
N HIS A 186 17.57 -0.40 -2.66
CA HIS A 186 17.69 -1.82 -2.27
C HIS A 186 17.40 -2.06 -0.78
N HIS A 187 17.28 -1.00 0.01
CA HIS A 187 17.05 -1.09 1.44
C HIS A 187 15.59 -0.77 1.76
N GLN A 188 14.91 -1.70 2.42
CA GLN A 188 13.59 -1.52 2.99
C GLN A 188 13.71 -0.80 4.34
N PHE A 189 12.99 0.32 4.50
CA PHE A 189 12.98 1.10 5.74
C PHE A 189 11.63 1.06 6.49
N ARG A 190 10.60 0.45 5.89
CA ARG A 190 9.26 0.38 6.47
C ARG A 190 9.19 -0.43 7.75
N ILE A 191 9.92 -1.55 7.79
CA ILE A 191 9.82 -2.53 8.87
C ILE A 191 10.94 -2.27 9.86
N ALA A 192 10.57 -1.95 11.10
CA ALA A 192 11.50 -1.70 12.18
C ALA A 192 11.94 -3.03 12.82
N ALA A 193 12.75 -3.79 12.08
CA ALA A 193 13.22 -5.11 12.46
C ALA A 193 14.69 -5.34 12.06
N ASN A 194 15.29 -6.43 12.56
CA ASN A 194 16.61 -6.85 12.10
C ASN A 194 16.59 -7.44 10.67
N ASP A 195 17.76 -7.52 10.05
CA ASP A 195 17.93 -8.00 8.66
C ASP A 195 17.39 -9.42 8.45
N SER A 196 17.45 -10.30 9.46
CA SER A 196 16.96 -11.68 9.36
C SER A 196 15.44 -11.73 9.30
N THR A 197 14.75 -10.89 10.06
CA THR A 197 13.29 -10.75 10.02
C THR A 197 12.82 -10.14 8.70
N VAL A 198 13.49 -9.08 8.23
CA VAL A 198 13.20 -8.46 6.93
C VAL A 198 13.41 -9.48 5.81
N HIS A 199 14.54 -10.19 5.81
CA HIS A 199 14.83 -11.22 4.82
C HIS A 199 13.80 -12.36 4.84
N TRP A 200 13.37 -12.81 6.02
CA TRP A 200 12.32 -13.83 6.14
C TRP A 200 11.00 -13.37 5.49
N LEU A 201 10.59 -12.12 5.74
CA LEU A 201 9.40 -11.55 5.10
C LEU A 201 9.56 -11.46 3.58
N GLU A 202 10.73 -11.04 3.08
CA GLU A 202 11.02 -11.01 1.65
C GLU A 202 10.95 -12.40 1.01
N GLN A 203 11.52 -13.43 1.65
CA GLN A 203 11.41 -14.82 1.16
C GLN A 203 9.96 -15.29 1.10
N LEU A 204 9.16 -14.95 2.11
CA LEU A 204 7.75 -15.28 2.14
C LEU A 204 6.97 -14.56 1.04
N THR A 205 7.11 -13.24 0.91
CA THR A 205 6.27 -12.44 0.01
C THR A 205 6.71 -12.47 -1.45
N GLN A 206 8.02 -12.49 -1.71
CA GLN A 206 8.55 -12.42 -3.08
C GLN A 206 8.81 -13.81 -3.69
N HIS A 207 9.07 -14.81 -2.86
CA HIS A 207 9.43 -16.16 -3.32
C HIS A 207 8.44 -17.25 -2.85
N GLY A 208 7.48 -16.91 -1.99
CA GLY A 208 6.52 -17.87 -1.45
C GLY A 208 7.15 -18.89 -0.50
N ILE A 209 8.36 -18.63 0.02
CA ILE A 209 9.13 -19.59 0.82
C ILE A 209 8.91 -19.29 2.31
N ILE A 210 8.40 -20.28 3.04
CA ILE A 210 8.24 -20.19 4.51
C ILE A 210 9.45 -20.83 5.18
N GLY A 211 10.51 -20.03 5.36
CA GLY A 211 11.71 -20.42 6.10
C GLY A 211 11.50 -20.43 7.62
N PRO A 212 12.44 -20.98 8.41
CA PRO A 212 12.41 -20.83 9.86
C PRO A 212 12.48 -19.35 10.24
N PHE A 213 11.61 -18.91 11.14
CA PHE A 213 11.63 -17.53 11.63
C PHE A 213 12.55 -17.44 12.84
N ALA A 214 13.58 -16.60 12.77
CA ALA A 214 14.40 -16.26 13.93
C ALA A 214 13.78 -15.06 14.63
N LYS A 215 13.55 -15.20 15.95
CA LYS A 215 13.04 -14.12 16.78
C LYS A 215 13.92 -12.87 16.67
N ASP A 216 13.28 -11.72 16.48
CA ASP A 216 13.95 -10.43 16.58
C ASP A 216 14.20 -10.06 18.05
N GLU A 217 15.43 -9.72 18.40
CA GLU A 217 15.79 -9.26 19.74
C GLU A 217 15.68 -7.74 19.89
N GLY A 218 15.35 -7.03 18.81
CA GLY A 218 15.36 -5.58 18.74
C GLY A 218 16.79 -5.02 18.75
N LYS A 219 16.90 -3.70 18.70
CA LYS A 219 18.18 -3.01 18.78
C LYS A 219 18.14 -1.95 19.85
N GLN A 220 18.91 -2.14 20.93
CA GLN A 220 19.02 -1.16 22.00
C GLN A 220 19.78 0.09 21.54
N ASN A 221 19.36 1.24 22.05
CA ASN A 221 20.08 2.49 21.84
C ASN A 221 21.26 2.56 22.85
N PRO A 222 22.52 2.52 22.40
CA PRO A 222 23.68 2.58 23.30
C PRO A 222 23.76 3.91 24.07
N ARG A 223 23.17 5.00 23.54
CA ARG A 223 23.16 6.34 24.14
C ARG A 223 22.00 6.59 25.10
N ALA A 224 21.08 5.62 25.27
CA ALA A 224 19.91 5.75 26.14
C ALA A 224 20.25 6.13 27.59
N ARG A 225 21.43 5.71 28.09
CA ARG A 225 21.89 5.99 29.45
C ARG A 225 22.42 7.42 29.65
N GLU A 226 22.70 8.15 28.58
CA GLU A 226 23.48 9.39 28.64
C GLU A 226 22.63 10.66 28.47
N ARG A 227 21.41 10.60 27.89
CA ARG A 227 20.62 11.80 27.54
C ARG A 227 19.08 11.70 27.62
N GLY A 228 18.52 10.72 28.33
CA GLY A 228 17.06 10.53 28.35
C GLY A 228 16.48 10.11 26.99
N GLU A 229 17.33 9.56 26.12
CA GLU A 229 16.94 9.02 24.82
C GLU A 229 16.18 7.69 24.96
N PRO A 230 15.36 7.29 23.97
CA PRO A 230 14.62 6.03 24.00
C PRO A 230 15.56 4.83 24.18
N LYS A 231 15.14 3.86 25.01
CA LYS A 231 15.87 2.60 25.25
C LYS A 231 16.19 1.82 23.97
N TRP A 232 15.32 1.90 22.98
CA TRP A 232 15.37 1.12 21.75
C TRP A 232 15.55 2.02 20.53
N VAL A 233 16.45 1.63 19.63
CA VAL A 233 16.44 2.09 18.24
C VAL A 233 15.20 1.53 17.53
N TYR A 234 14.95 0.23 17.71
CA TYR A 234 13.68 -0.42 17.43
C TYR A 234 13.49 -1.59 18.40
N GLU A 235 12.24 -1.88 18.73
CA GLU A 235 11.87 -3.02 19.57
C GLU A 235 11.86 -4.33 18.78
N PRO A 236 11.95 -5.49 19.45
CA PRO A 236 11.66 -6.78 18.84
C PRO A 236 10.42 -6.74 17.93
N TYR A 237 10.59 -7.07 16.65
CA TYR A 237 9.47 -7.17 15.73
C TYR A 237 8.51 -8.28 16.18
N ASP A 238 7.25 -7.91 16.36
CA ASP A 238 6.24 -8.78 16.95
C ASP A 238 5.47 -9.54 15.87
N LEU A 239 5.87 -10.81 15.64
CA LEU A 239 5.25 -11.70 14.67
C LEU A 239 4.47 -12.81 15.39
N GLN A 240 3.18 -12.95 15.07
CA GLN A 240 2.33 -14.01 15.64
C GLN A 240 1.37 -14.60 14.61
N VAL A 241 1.12 -15.91 14.71
CA VAL A 241 0.21 -16.65 13.82
C VAL A 241 -0.96 -17.22 14.64
N PHE A 242 -2.18 -16.87 14.25
CA PHE A 242 -3.41 -17.16 15.00
C PHE A 242 -4.18 -18.33 14.40
N ASP A 243 -4.93 -19.06 15.24
CA ASP A 243 -5.89 -20.10 14.80
C ASP A 243 -7.28 -19.55 14.46
N SER A 244 -7.58 -18.35 14.94
CA SER A 244 -8.86 -17.68 14.76
C SER A 244 -8.66 -16.21 14.36
N PRO A 245 -9.39 -15.72 13.35
CA PRO A 245 -9.39 -14.31 12.99
C PRO A 245 -9.97 -13.44 14.11
N ALA A 246 -10.88 -13.97 14.95
CA ALA A 246 -11.43 -13.23 16.09
C ALA A 246 -10.38 -12.97 17.17
N THR A 247 -9.51 -13.96 17.45
CA THR A 247 -8.38 -13.78 18.37
C THR A 247 -7.35 -12.79 17.81
N LEU A 248 -7.07 -12.87 16.50
CA LEU A 248 -6.19 -11.90 15.81
C LEU A 248 -6.74 -10.48 15.94
N MET A 249 -8.04 -10.28 15.68
CA MET A 249 -8.71 -8.98 15.78
C MET A 249 -8.62 -8.40 17.19
N ARG A 250 -8.85 -9.23 18.21
CA ARG A 250 -8.72 -8.85 19.62
C ARG A 250 -7.29 -8.40 19.95
N ALA A 251 -6.28 -9.15 19.49
CA ALA A 251 -4.89 -8.82 19.70
C ALA A 251 -4.48 -7.50 19.02
N ILE A 252 -5.01 -7.21 17.81
CA ILE A 252 -4.77 -5.93 17.13
C ILE A 252 -5.48 -4.77 17.83
N ARG A 253 -6.70 -4.97 18.34
CA ARG A 253 -7.38 -3.97 19.18
C ARG A 253 -6.59 -3.65 20.44
N ASP A 254 -6.02 -4.66 21.10
CA ASP A 254 -5.16 -4.45 22.25
C ASP A 254 -3.96 -3.59 21.87
N LYS A 255 -3.27 -3.89 20.75
CA LYS A 255 -2.17 -3.05 20.23
C LYS A 255 -2.59 -1.62 19.90
N ALA A 256 -3.80 -1.42 19.38
CA ALA A 256 -4.34 -0.10 19.10
C ALA A 256 -4.65 0.69 20.39
N GLY A 257 -5.04 -0.01 21.47
CA GLY A 257 -5.45 0.56 22.75
C GLY A 257 -4.35 0.79 23.79
N LEU A 258 -3.14 0.23 23.63
CA LEU A 258 -2.03 0.44 24.56
C LEU A 258 -1.65 1.93 24.69
N GLN A 259 -1.68 2.47 25.92
CA GLN A 259 -1.23 3.84 26.24
C GLN A 259 0.11 3.85 27.04
N GLU A 260 0.98 4.81 26.68
CA GLU A 260 1.57 5.83 27.59
C GLU A 260 3.01 5.84 28.16
N ASP A 261 3.99 5.06 27.70
CA ASP A 261 5.38 5.26 28.22
C ASP A 261 6.45 5.71 27.21
N SER A 262 6.09 6.06 25.97
CA SER A 262 7.04 6.71 25.06
C SER A 262 6.33 7.51 23.97
N ASN A 263 7.04 8.50 23.41
CA ASN A 263 6.68 9.41 22.30
C ASN A 263 6.20 8.76 20.97
N ARG A 264 5.43 7.67 21.01
CA ARG A 264 5.02 6.89 19.84
C ARG A 264 3.56 7.16 19.47
N ASN A 265 3.33 7.40 18.18
CA ASN A 265 2.02 7.65 17.57
C ASN A 265 1.01 6.56 17.95
N LYS A 266 -0.10 6.96 18.61
CA LYS A 266 -1.24 6.11 18.96
C LYS A 266 -1.99 5.64 17.70
N GLY A 267 -2.75 4.54 17.79
CA GLY A 267 -3.97 4.34 16.99
C GLY A 267 -3.87 3.80 15.55
N LEU A 268 -2.67 3.57 15.00
CA LEU A 268 -2.49 3.08 13.62
C LEU A 268 -2.34 1.56 13.50
N SER A 269 -3.08 0.78 14.29
CA SER A 269 -3.10 -0.68 14.18
C SER A 269 -4.44 -1.13 13.61
N ARG A 270 -4.45 -1.90 12.51
CA ARG A 270 -5.67 -2.33 11.82
C ARG A 270 -5.56 -3.76 11.31
N VAL A 271 -6.71 -4.39 11.11
CA VAL A 271 -6.80 -5.67 10.41
C VAL A 271 -7.06 -5.42 8.93
N LEU A 272 -6.36 -6.18 8.10
CA LEU A 272 -6.40 -6.18 6.66
C LEU A 272 -6.75 -7.59 6.17
N ALA A 273 -7.31 -7.72 4.99
CA ALA A 273 -7.57 -9.02 4.39
C ALA A 273 -7.30 -9.04 2.88
N THR A 274 -6.98 -10.24 2.37
CA THR A 274 -7.08 -10.51 0.92
C THR A 274 -8.52 -10.38 0.47
N TYR A 275 -8.72 -9.97 -0.78
CA TYR A 275 -10.05 -9.64 -1.30
C TYR A 275 -10.82 -10.89 -1.75
N ASP A 276 -11.18 -11.74 -0.79
CA ASP A 276 -11.82 -13.05 -1.05
C ASP A 276 -13.28 -13.12 -0.57
N CYS A 277 -13.73 -12.14 0.21
CA CYS A 277 -15.15 -11.91 0.50
C CYS A 277 -15.78 -11.01 -0.57
N ALA A 278 -17.06 -11.23 -0.85
CA ALA A 278 -17.75 -10.44 -1.85
C ALA A 278 -17.93 -8.99 -1.39
N TYR A 279 -17.94 -8.08 -2.36
CA TYR A 279 -18.24 -6.66 -2.17
C TYR A 279 -18.81 -6.08 -3.45
N LYS A 280 -19.78 -5.18 -3.31
CA LYS A 280 -20.27 -4.33 -4.39
C LYS A 280 -20.28 -2.89 -3.90
N GLY A 281 -19.65 -2.00 -4.66
CA GLY A 281 -19.54 -0.59 -4.30
C GLY A 281 -20.88 0.15 -4.26
N ASP A 282 -21.83 -0.26 -5.12
CA ASP A 282 -23.18 0.26 -5.13
C ASP A 282 -24.15 -0.76 -4.55
N GLY A 283 -24.92 -0.32 -3.56
CA GLY A 283 -26.00 -1.10 -2.96
C GLY A 283 -25.60 -1.88 -1.72
N LYS A 284 -26.61 -2.12 -0.90
CA LYS A 284 -26.50 -2.98 0.29
C LYS A 284 -26.20 -4.41 -0.12
N ASN A 285 -25.52 -5.13 0.75
CA ASN A 285 -25.47 -6.58 0.68
C ASN A 285 -26.93 -7.09 0.59
N PRO A 286 -27.29 -7.83 -0.47
CA PRO A 286 -28.66 -8.31 -0.66
C PRO A 286 -29.09 -9.28 0.42
N ASP A 287 -28.14 -9.86 1.16
CA ASP A 287 -28.41 -10.56 2.38
C ASP A 287 -28.71 -9.54 3.51
N THR A 288 -29.97 -9.12 3.59
CA THR A 288 -30.43 -8.09 4.52
C THR A 288 -30.36 -8.50 6.00
N GLN A 289 -30.02 -9.77 6.28
CA GLN A 289 -29.70 -10.22 7.63
C GLN A 289 -28.36 -9.63 8.13
N ASP A 290 -27.57 -9.02 7.24
CA ASP A 290 -26.25 -8.46 7.54
C ASP A 290 -26.33 -7.01 8.05
N PHE A 291 -26.68 -6.80 9.33
CA PHE A 291 -26.32 -5.59 10.11
C PHE A 291 -26.53 -4.24 9.40
N GLY A 292 -27.66 -4.07 8.73
CA GLY A 292 -27.99 -2.85 7.98
C GLY A 292 -27.62 -2.87 6.49
N GLY A 293 -27.20 -4.03 5.97
CA GLY A 293 -26.83 -4.30 4.58
C GLY A 293 -25.35 -4.09 4.27
N GLN A 294 -24.47 -4.30 5.24
CA GLN A 294 -23.03 -4.08 5.10
C GLN A 294 -22.37 -5.24 4.35
N TRP A 295 -21.36 -4.93 3.55
CA TRP A 295 -20.43 -5.93 3.01
C TRP A 295 -19.28 -6.11 4.00
N GLY A 296 -18.83 -7.35 4.20
CA GLY A 296 -17.78 -7.62 5.18
C GLY A 296 -16.98 -8.88 4.90
N VAL A 297 -15.97 -9.09 5.75
CA VAL A 297 -15.26 -10.35 5.87
C VAL A 297 -16.04 -11.23 6.82
N GLU A 298 -16.62 -12.31 6.30
CA GLU A 298 -17.42 -13.26 7.06
C GLU A 298 -16.89 -14.68 6.88
N MET A 299 -16.70 -15.39 7.98
CA MET A 299 -16.35 -16.80 8.01
C MET A 299 -16.76 -17.44 9.32
N HIS A 300 -16.96 -18.75 9.29
CA HIS A 300 -17.31 -19.56 10.46
C HIS A 300 -16.51 -20.85 10.48
N ARG A 301 -16.45 -21.51 11.64
CA ARG A 301 -15.72 -22.75 11.86
C ARG A 301 -16.69 -23.89 12.12
N GLU A 302 -16.63 -24.91 11.28
CA GLU A 302 -17.41 -26.14 11.42
C GLU A 302 -16.46 -27.34 11.42
N HIS A 303 -16.61 -28.24 12.39
CA HIS A 303 -15.75 -29.43 12.55
C HIS A 303 -14.24 -29.11 12.57
N GLY A 304 -13.85 -27.93 13.05
CA GLY A 304 -12.45 -27.47 13.14
C GLY A 304 -11.90 -26.83 11.87
N GLU A 305 -12.68 -26.73 10.80
CA GLU A 305 -12.30 -26.08 9.53
C GLU A 305 -13.03 -24.76 9.33
N TRP A 306 -12.32 -23.76 8.81
CA TRP A 306 -12.91 -22.47 8.47
C TRP A 306 -13.61 -22.54 7.11
N LEU A 307 -14.81 -21.97 7.05
CA LEU A 307 -15.65 -21.86 5.87
C LEU A 307 -16.00 -20.39 5.65
N MET A 308 -16.05 -19.95 4.38
CA MET A 308 -16.40 -18.58 4.03
C MET A 308 -17.92 -18.35 4.15
N GLY A 309 -18.30 -17.16 4.61
CA GLY A 309 -19.69 -16.77 4.80
C GLY A 309 -20.27 -17.25 6.12
N ALA A 310 -21.59 -17.13 6.25
CA ALA A 310 -22.33 -17.45 7.47
C ALA A 310 -22.58 -18.95 7.67
N SER A 311 -22.68 -19.36 8.93
CA SER A 311 -23.28 -20.66 9.28
C SER A 311 -24.80 -20.53 9.30
N ALA A 312 -25.51 -21.58 8.88
CA ALA A 312 -26.97 -21.61 8.88
C ALA A 312 -27.60 -21.59 10.29
N ASN A 313 -26.82 -21.96 11.31
CA ASN A 313 -27.31 -22.15 12.69
C ASN A 313 -26.61 -21.21 13.70
N HIS A 314 -26.05 -20.10 13.25
CA HIS A 314 -25.33 -19.16 14.10
C HIS A 314 -25.89 -17.75 13.95
N ASP A 315 -25.97 -17.02 15.07
CA ASP A 315 -26.27 -15.59 15.02
C ASP A 315 -25.19 -14.87 14.21
N ARG A 316 -25.52 -13.80 13.51
CA ARG A 316 -24.57 -13.14 12.59
C ARG A 316 -24.06 -11.82 13.13
N GLY A 317 -23.06 -11.27 12.46
CA GLY A 317 -22.58 -9.90 12.63
C GLY A 317 -21.58 -9.67 13.74
N MET A 318 -21.18 -8.40 13.88
CA MET A 318 -20.11 -8.04 14.80
C MET A 318 -20.41 -8.43 16.26
N ASN A 319 -21.68 -8.39 16.66
CA ASN A 319 -22.10 -8.75 18.02
C ASN A 319 -22.14 -10.27 18.26
N ALA A 320 -22.13 -11.08 17.20
CA ALA A 320 -22.08 -12.54 17.28
C ALA A 320 -20.66 -13.09 17.14
N ASN A 321 -19.64 -12.24 17.02
CA ASN A 321 -18.26 -12.69 16.92
C ASN A 321 -17.84 -13.48 18.17
N ASP A 322 -17.31 -14.68 17.92
CA ASP A 322 -16.74 -15.55 18.94
C ASP A 322 -15.53 -16.33 18.38
N ASP A 323 -15.17 -17.44 18.99
CA ASP A 323 -14.01 -18.22 18.56
C ASP A 323 -14.27 -19.07 17.29
N ASP A 324 -15.55 -19.27 16.92
CA ASP A 324 -16.03 -20.07 15.79
C ASP A 324 -16.73 -19.22 14.70
N TYR A 325 -17.04 -17.96 14.95
CA TYR A 325 -17.65 -17.05 13.98
C TYR A 325 -16.94 -15.69 13.95
N PHE A 326 -16.71 -15.19 12.74
CA PHE A 326 -16.07 -13.90 12.50
C PHE A 326 -16.78 -13.12 11.40
N PHE A 327 -17.21 -11.92 11.74
CA PHE A 327 -17.75 -10.90 10.86
C PHE A 327 -17.18 -9.54 11.24
N HIS A 328 -16.58 -8.87 10.26
CA HIS A 328 -16.31 -7.43 10.34
C HIS A 328 -16.57 -6.78 8.98
N PRO A 329 -17.20 -5.60 8.94
CA PRO A 329 -17.46 -4.92 7.69
C PRO A 329 -16.15 -4.53 6.98
N TRP A 330 -16.21 -4.44 5.65
CA TRP A 330 -15.12 -3.87 4.86
C TRP A 330 -14.93 -2.39 5.20
N ASN A 331 -13.79 -1.84 4.79
CA ASN A 331 -13.50 -0.41 4.90
C ASN A 331 -14.62 0.50 4.33
N TYR A 332 -14.90 1.61 5.02
CA TYR A 332 -15.92 2.63 4.69
C TYR A 332 -17.38 2.17 4.74
N GLN A 333 -17.69 1.13 5.51
CA GLN A 333 -19.05 0.64 5.72
C GLN A 333 -19.68 1.19 7.01
N LEU A 334 -18.84 1.59 7.97
CA LEU A 334 -19.24 2.30 9.17
C LEU A 334 -19.23 3.80 8.92
N ALA A 335 -20.20 4.49 9.49
CA ALA A 335 -20.26 5.94 9.46
C ALA A 335 -19.44 6.52 10.62
N ASP A 336 -18.91 7.72 10.42
CA ASP A 336 -18.33 8.51 11.51
C ASP A 336 -19.35 8.62 12.66
N THR A 337 -18.88 8.39 13.89
CA THR A 337 -19.66 8.56 15.12
C THR A 337 -20.02 10.03 15.35
N GLU A 338 -21.02 10.31 16.18
CA GLU A 338 -21.39 11.70 16.48
C GLU A 338 -20.27 12.43 17.23
N GLU A 339 -19.53 11.71 18.08
CA GLU A 339 -18.33 12.20 18.76
C GLU A 339 -17.21 12.54 17.77
N GLU A 340 -16.97 11.70 16.77
CA GLU A 340 -15.99 11.96 15.72
C GLU A 340 -16.40 13.16 14.85
N LYS A 341 -17.67 13.26 14.46
CA LYS A 341 -18.17 14.40 13.68
C LYS A 341 -18.02 15.74 14.42
N ALA A 342 -17.97 15.72 15.75
CA ALA A 342 -17.72 16.90 16.57
C ALA A 342 -16.23 17.34 16.56
N VAL A 343 -15.31 16.48 16.14
CA VAL A 343 -13.89 16.80 15.96
C VAL A 343 -13.69 17.53 14.63
N GLU A 344 -13.08 18.71 14.68
CA GLU A 344 -12.79 19.50 13.49
C GLU A 344 -11.89 18.70 12.51
N ARG A 345 -12.29 18.62 11.23
CA ARG A 345 -11.58 17.91 10.15
C ARG A 345 -11.46 16.38 10.34
N VAL A 346 -12.35 15.74 11.09
CA VAL A 346 -12.41 14.26 11.14
C VAL A 346 -12.63 13.64 9.76
N SER A 347 -13.35 14.35 8.88
CA SER A 347 -13.60 13.94 7.49
C SER A 347 -12.32 13.83 6.66
N ASP A 348 -11.26 14.51 7.08
CA ASP A 348 -10.02 14.65 6.33
C ASP A 348 -8.99 13.60 6.79
N LEU A 349 -9.22 12.95 7.94
CA LEU A 349 -8.38 11.87 8.45
C LEU A 349 -8.41 10.67 7.50
N ALA A 350 -7.26 10.03 7.36
CA ALA A 350 -7.18 8.80 6.60
C ALA A 350 -7.97 7.68 7.29
N TRP A 351 -8.43 6.69 6.54
CA TRP A 351 -9.18 5.54 7.06
C TRP A 351 -8.52 4.93 8.31
N ALA A 352 -7.22 4.67 8.27
CA ALA A 352 -6.49 4.05 9.38
C ALA A 352 -6.35 4.95 10.63
N GLU A 353 -6.56 6.27 10.50
CA GLU A 353 -6.47 7.23 11.59
C GLU A 353 -7.80 7.40 12.34
N LYS A 354 -8.92 7.07 11.70
CA LYS A 354 -10.25 7.20 12.29
C LYS A 354 -10.48 6.14 13.37
N PRO A 355 -10.85 6.52 14.61
CA PRO A 355 -11.03 5.56 15.71
C PRO A 355 -11.97 4.39 15.40
N HIS A 356 -13.16 4.63 14.84
CA HIS A 356 -14.15 3.58 14.58
C HIS A 356 -13.67 2.53 13.55
N THR A 357 -12.71 2.85 12.69
CA THR A 357 -12.25 1.91 11.64
C THR A 357 -11.44 0.75 12.19
N ILE A 358 -11.12 0.76 13.50
CA ILE A 358 -10.62 -0.43 14.20
C ILE A 358 -11.59 -1.61 14.09
N ASP A 359 -12.88 -1.35 13.87
CA ASP A 359 -13.93 -2.36 13.69
C ASP A 359 -14.21 -2.68 12.21
N GLU A 360 -13.42 -2.14 11.28
CA GLU A 360 -13.47 -2.45 9.86
C GLU A 360 -12.24 -3.26 9.42
N ILE A 361 -12.39 -3.99 8.32
CA ILE A 361 -11.28 -4.68 7.66
C ILE A 361 -10.82 -3.86 6.47
N GLY A 362 -9.54 -3.51 6.46
CA GLY A 362 -8.88 -2.86 5.34
C GLY A 362 -8.55 -3.84 4.22
N SER A 363 -8.31 -3.30 3.04
CA SER A 363 -7.85 -4.06 1.88
C SER A 363 -6.69 -3.32 1.21
N THR A 364 -6.14 -3.89 0.16
CA THR A 364 -5.14 -3.20 -0.67
C THR A 364 -5.67 -1.88 -1.24
N PHE A 365 -7.00 -1.72 -1.39
CA PHE A 365 -7.60 -0.47 -1.85
C PHE A 365 -7.49 0.67 -0.84
N THR A 366 -7.34 0.40 0.46
CA THR A 366 -7.28 1.44 1.49
C THR A 366 -5.90 1.64 2.10
N ILE A 367 -5.07 0.60 2.14
CA ILE A 367 -3.77 0.66 2.82
C ILE A 367 -2.58 0.94 1.90
N GLN A 368 -2.79 1.00 0.59
CA GLN A 368 -1.74 1.38 -0.35
C GLN A 368 -1.14 2.74 0.01
N GLY A 369 0.19 2.75 0.20
CA GLY A 369 0.90 3.97 0.57
C GLY A 369 0.81 4.39 2.04
N PHE A 370 0.23 3.54 2.90
CA PHE A 370 0.16 3.73 4.34
C PHE A 370 0.88 2.60 5.07
N ASP A 371 1.46 2.93 6.22
CA ASP A 371 2.08 1.97 7.12
C ASP A 371 1.33 2.00 8.46
N LEU A 372 1.17 0.82 9.05
CA LEU A 372 0.49 0.59 10.31
C LEU A 372 1.54 0.31 11.38
N ASN A 373 1.29 0.72 12.62
CA ASN A 373 2.13 0.30 13.74
C ASN A 373 2.13 -1.23 13.85
N TYR A 374 0.93 -1.83 13.79
CA TYR A 374 0.73 -3.27 13.71
C TYR A 374 -0.31 -3.59 12.65
N ALA A 375 0.00 -4.56 11.78
CA ALA A 375 -0.93 -5.07 10.80
C ALA A 375 -1.41 -6.47 11.22
N GLY A 376 -2.72 -6.64 11.38
CA GLY A 376 -3.34 -7.96 11.34
C GLY A 376 -3.67 -8.30 9.90
N VAL A 377 -3.29 -9.48 9.40
CA VAL A 377 -3.54 -9.89 8.03
C VAL A 377 -4.29 -11.21 8.02
N ILE A 378 -5.50 -11.18 7.47
CA ILE A 378 -6.31 -12.35 7.15
C ILE A 378 -6.01 -12.76 5.71
N LEU A 379 -5.33 -13.89 5.55
CA LEU A 379 -5.09 -14.52 4.27
C LEU A 379 -6.25 -15.46 3.97
N GLY A 380 -7.15 -15.03 3.09
CA GLY A 380 -8.31 -15.79 2.66
C GLY A 380 -7.98 -16.91 1.66
N PRO A 381 -9.01 -17.54 1.08
CA PRO A 381 -8.86 -18.73 0.22
C PRO A 381 -8.05 -18.52 -1.06
N SER A 382 -7.73 -17.29 -1.46
CA SER A 382 -6.88 -17.06 -2.64
C SER A 382 -5.39 -17.27 -2.38
N VAL A 383 -4.97 -17.47 -1.12
CA VAL A 383 -3.58 -17.71 -0.72
C VAL A 383 -3.49 -19.04 0.02
N THR A 384 -2.79 -20.01 -0.57
CA THR A 384 -2.67 -21.37 -0.04
C THR A 384 -1.20 -21.76 0.09
N PHE A 385 -0.93 -22.90 0.72
CA PHE A 385 0.40 -23.50 0.72
C PHE A 385 0.37 -24.87 0.09
N ASN A 386 1.32 -25.13 -0.82
CA ASN A 386 1.50 -26.43 -1.44
C ASN A 386 2.60 -27.22 -0.73
N PRO A 387 2.26 -28.29 0.01
CA PRO A 387 3.24 -29.06 0.77
C PRO A 387 4.25 -29.82 -0.10
N LYS A 388 3.95 -30.04 -1.40
CA LYS A 388 4.84 -30.75 -2.32
C LYS A 388 5.93 -29.84 -2.86
N THR A 389 5.58 -28.62 -3.24
CA THR A 389 6.53 -27.61 -3.74
C THR A 389 7.15 -26.80 -2.61
N GLN A 390 6.57 -26.84 -1.40
CA GLN A 390 6.94 -26.04 -0.24
C GLN A 390 6.85 -24.53 -0.50
N GLN A 391 5.84 -24.13 -1.28
CA GLN A 391 5.64 -22.75 -1.69
C GLN A 391 4.20 -22.29 -1.45
N VAL A 392 4.06 -21.00 -1.16
CA VAL A 392 2.78 -20.30 -1.21
C VAL A 392 2.28 -20.28 -2.66
N GLU A 393 1.00 -20.62 -2.86
CA GLU A 393 0.32 -20.60 -4.15
C GLU A 393 -0.86 -19.64 -4.13
N PHE A 394 -1.20 -19.09 -5.30
CA PHE A 394 -2.28 -18.11 -5.45
C PHE A 394 -3.38 -18.67 -6.34
N HIS A 395 -4.63 -18.42 -5.97
CA HIS A 395 -5.83 -18.97 -6.61
C HIS A 395 -6.77 -17.86 -7.09
N PRO A 396 -6.61 -17.36 -8.34
CA PRO A 396 -7.45 -16.31 -8.91
C PRO A 396 -8.96 -16.58 -8.87
N GLU A 397 -9.37 -17.84 -8.95
CA GLU A 397 -10.76 -18.28 -8.86
C GLU A 397 -11.42 -18.03 -7.50
N ALA A 398 -10.61 -17.97 -6.44
CA ALA A 398 -11.07 -17.69 -5.08
C ALA A 398 -11.19 -16.18 -4.82
N SER A 399 -10.39 -15.35 -5.51
CA SER A 399 -10.43 -13.90 -5.37
C SER A 399 -11.74 -13.30 -5.88
N LYS A 400 -12.27 -12.33 -5.13
CA LYS A 400 -13.42 -11.50 -5.52
C LYS A 400 -13.00 -10.15 -6.14
N SER A 401 -11.69 -9.89 -6.24
CA SER A 401 -11.15 -8.67 -6.84
C SER A 401 -11.23 -8.76 -8.36
N LYS A 402 -12.31 -8.22 -8.94
CA LYS A 402 -12.47 -8.17 -10.42
C LYS A 402 -11.29 -7.50 -11.11
N LYS A 403 -10.68 -6.50 -10.47
CA LYS A 403 -9.57 -5.73 -11.06
C LYS A 403 -8.24 -6.50 -11.06
N ALA A 404 -8.00 -7.30 -10.02
CA ALA A 404 -6.81 -8.15 -9.95
C ALA A 404 -6.87 -9.28 -10.98
N ILE A 405 -8.05 -9.86 -11.21
CA ILE A 405 -8.22 -11.03 -12.11
C ILE A 405 -8.56 -10.68 -13.56
N GLU A 406 -8.85 -9.41 -13.87
CA GLU A 406 -9.20 -8.98 -15.22
C GLU A 406 -8.03 -9.18 -16.19
N LYS A 407 -8.32 -9.74 -17.37
CA LYS A 407 -7.32 -9.91 -18.44
C LYS A 407 -7.06 -8.58 -19.13
N ARG A 408 -5.79 -8.23 -19.30
CA ARG A 408 -5.38 -7.07 -20.11
C ARG A 408 -5.80 -7.28 -21.57
N GLY A 409 -6.60 -6.35 -22.10
CA GLY A 409 -7.15 -6.42 -23.46
C GLY A 409 -8.00 -7.67 -23.71
N GLY A 410 -8.55 -8.29 -22.66
CA GLY A 410 -9.32 -9.53 -22.72
C GLY A 410 -8.51 -10.80 -23.01
N LYS A 411 -7.19 -10.71 -23.20
CA LYS A 411 -6.35 -11.82 -23.68
C LYS A 411 -5.39 -12.35 -22.62
N ARG A 412 -4.54 -11.50 -22.05
CA ARG A 412 -3.47 -11.89 -21.13
C ARG A 412 -3.88 -11.69 -19.68
N SER A 413 -3.76 -12.73 -18.86
CA SER A 413 -3.95 -12.65 -17.42
C SER A 413 -2.65 -12.26 -16.73
N TYR A 414 -2.77 -11.44 -15.68
CA TYR A 414 -1.71 -11.18 -14.70
C TYR A 414 -2.19 -11.47 -13.28
N ALA A 415 -3.25 -12.28 -13.14
CA ALA A 415 -3.95 -12.47 -11.88
C ALA A 415 -3.03 -13.05 -10.80
N MET A 416 -2.16 -14.00 -11.16
CA MET A 416 -1.20 -14.60 -10.24
C MET A 416 -0.23 -13.55 -9.71
N GLU A 417 0.38 -12.74 -10.59
CA GLU A 417 1.31 -11.70 -10.19
C GLU A 417 0.63 -10.60 -9.37
N ASN A 418 -0.60 -10.23 -9.73
CA ASN A 418 -1.39 -9.23 -9.01
C ASN A 418 -1.71 -9.72 -7.59
N LEU A 419 -2.16 -10.97 -7.42
CA LEU A 419 -2.45 -11.55 -6.09
C LEU A 419 -1.17 -11.70 -5.25
N GLN A 420 -0.05 -12.08 -5.86
CA GLN A 420 1.23 -12.10 -5.17
C GLN A 420 1.63 -10.70 -4.68
N ASN A 421 1.42 -9.68 -5.50
CA ASN A 421 1.68 -8.30 -5.12
C ASN A 421 0.70 -7.81 -4.03
N GLU A 422 -0.57 -8.20 -4.07
CA GLU A 422 -1.54 -7.91 -3.00
C GLU A 422 -1.06 -8.52 -1.68
N PHE A 423 -0.65 -9.79 -1.70
CA PHE A 423 -0.07 -10.47 -0.55
C PHE A 423 1.17 -9.74 -0.01
N ASN A 424 2.13 -9.40 -0.87
CA ASN A 424 3.32 -8.63 -0.50
C ASN A 424 2.97 -7.26 0.11
N VAL A 425 2.01 -6.56 -0.48
CA VAL A 425 1.52 -5.27 0.02
C VAL A 425 0.97 -5.42 1.42
N LEU A 426 0.11 -6.40 1.70
CA LEU A 426 -0.54 -6.56 3.00
C LEU A 426 0.44 -6.99 4.09
N MET A 427 1.30 -7.96 3.78
CA MET A 427 2.24 -8.57 4.73
C MET A 427 3.35 -7.63 5.19
N THR A 428 3.57 -6.52 4.49
CA THR A 428 4.65 -5.57 4.77
C THR A 428 4.17 -4.28 5.44
N ARG A 429 2.88 -4.12 5.78
CA ARG A 429 2.34 -2.87 6.34
C ARG A 429 2.65 -2.64 7.81
N GLY A 430 3.01 -3.68 8.56
CA GLY A 430 3.36 -3.56 9.97
C GLY A 430 4.77 -3.01 10.16
N VAL A 431 4.89 -1.82 10.76
CA VAL A 431 6.19 -1.24 11.13
C VAL A 431 6.80 -1.98 12.31
N HIS A 432 6.00 -2.29 13.34
CA HIS A 432 6.47 -2.89 14.59
C HIS A 432 6.01 -4.34 14.78
N GLY A 433 5.00 -4.79 14.04
CA GLY A 433 4.53 -6.16 14.14
C GLY A 433 3.53 -6.57 13.06
N LEU A 434 3.49 -7.88 12.82
CA LEU A 434 2.62 -8.54 11.84
C LEU A 434 1.93 -9.73 12.50
N TYR A 435 0.60 -9.70 12.52
CA TYR A 435 -0.23 -10.78 13.02
C TYR A 435 -0.94 -11.46 11.85
N ILE A 436 -0.88 -12.79 11.76
CA ILE A 436 -1.34 -13.52 10.60
C ILE A 436 -2.41 -14.53 11.00
N PHE A 437 -3.52 -14.54 10.28
CA PHE A 437 -4.43 -15.67 10.22
C PHE A 437 -4.47 -16.14 8.77
N ALA A 438 -4.25 -17.43 8.54
CA ALA A 438 -4.40 -18.05 7.23
C ALA A 438 -5.62 -18.96 7.22
N PHE A 439 -6.52 -18.75 6.25
CA PHE A 439 -7.70 -19.57 6.05
C PHE A 439 -7.31 -21.00 5.69
N ASP A 440 -6.40 -21.16 4.72
CA ASP A 440 -5.85 -22.45 4.32
C ASP A 440 -5.15 -23.16 5.51
N PRO A 441 -5.63 -24.36 5.90
CA PRO A 441 -5.06 -25.09 7.04
C PRO A 441 -3.59 -25.45 6.84
N ALA A 442 -3.16 -25.76 5.60
CA ALA A 442 -1.77 -26.13 5.31
C ALA A 442 -0.83 -24.94 5.49
N LEU A 443 -1.20 -23.77 4.97
CA LEU A 443 -0.46 -22.52 5.14
C LEU A 443 -0.37 -22.13 6.62
N ARG A 444 -1.49 -22.19 7.35
CA ARG A 444 -1.54 -21.88 8.79
C ARG A 444 -0.61 -22.81 9.58
N ALA A 445 -0.67 -24.11 9.30
CA ALA A 445 0.17 -25.10 9.97
C ALA A 445 1.66 -24.87 9.68
N GLU A 446 2.03 -24.58 8.43
CA GLU A 446 3.42 -24.34 8.05
C GLU A 446 3.98 -23.04 8.67
N LEU A 447 3.22 -21.94 8.62
CA LEU A 447 3.58 -20.67 9.28
C LEU A 447 3.86 -20.90 10.78
N LYS A 448 2.96 -21.61 11.46
CA LYS A 448 3.14 -21.97 12.88
C LYS A 448 4.35 -22.85 13.11
N ARG A 449 4.54 -23.88 12.29
CA ARG A 449 5.68 -24.80 12.40
C ARG A 449 7.01 -24.07 12.29
N GLN A 450 7.11 -23.10 11.39
CA GLN A 450 8.33 -22.33 11.19
C GLN A 450 8.53 -21.26 12.27
N CYS A 451 7.45 -20.72 12.84
CA CYS A 451 7.51 -19.86 14.03
C CYS A 451 7.93 -20.63 15.29
N LYS A 452 7.52 -21.91 15.46
CA LYS A 452 7.97 -22.77 16.59
C LYS A 452 9.47 -23.01 16.56
N LYS A 453 10.03 -23.22 15.37
CA LYS A 453 11.43 -23.60 15.20
C LYS A 453 12.42 -22.48 15.57
N GLY A 454 11.96 -21.25 15.75
CA GLY A 454 12.83 -20.14 16.18
C GLY A 454 12.25 -19.22 17.27
N ASP A 455 11.60 -19.82 18.27
CA ASP A 455 11.29 -19.20 19.58
C ASP A 455 10.27 -18.03 19.60
N CYS A 456 9.16 -18.11 18.87
CA CYS A 456 8.00 -17.22 19.08
C CYS A 456 7.02 -17.73 20.17
N ARG A 457 6.43 -16.81 20.95
CA ARG A 457 5.43 -17.10 21.99
C ARG A 457 4.11 -17.60 21.37
N TYR A 458 3.47 -18.57 22.04
CA TYR A 458 2.16 -19.13 21.74
C TYR A 458 1.02 -18.25 22.25
#